data_AF-A0A6P8CTY5-F1
#
_entry.id   AF-A0A6P8CTY5-F1
#
_cell.length_a   1.000
_cell.length_b   1.000
_cell.length_c   1.000
_cell.angle_alpha   90.00
_cell.angle_beta   90.00
_cell.angle_gamma   90.00
#
_symmetry.space_group_name_H-M   'P 1'
#
loop_
_entity.id
_entity.type
_entity.pdbx_description
1 polymer ?
#
loop_
_entity_poly.entity_id
_entity_poly.type
_entity_poly.pdbx_seq_one_letter_code
_entity_poly.pdbx_strand_id
1 'polypeptide(L)'
;MASIASKFRSSALISWKSTGKLQQTLAGCIERTGVALHSGKVSTVKIWPHFAGEGRWFDFRSNLIPASIDFVEQSPLCTTLLKDGLRIRTVEHLLSALEASGVDNCRIEIDNLDGEDKDVEVPIFDGSAREWVEAIEKVGLEIAKDSRGNDCEKIAPYLNEPVHFWHIDSFVVAFPSPKVHVTFGIDFPQVPAVGCQWFSSSLSDDSVYKRQIAPARTFCIYEEVCCFILFYSCHWEFHSASLWRKCEMLD
;
A
#
# COMPACT_ATOMS: atom_id res chain seq x y z
N MET A 1 -9.17 -7.18 -24.06
CA MET A 1 -8.09 -7.98 -23.44
C MET A 1 -8.52 -8.25 -22.02
N ALA A 2 -8.90 -9.48 -21.69
CA ALA A 2 -9.29 -9.82 -20.33
C ALA A 2 -8.08 -9.57 -19.39
N SER A 3 -8.29 -8.75 -18.35
CA SER A 3 -7.28 -8.40 -17.36
C SER A 3 -6.61 -9.67 -16.79
N ILE A 4 -5.31 -9.63 -16.51
CA ILE A 4 -4.61 -10.72 -15.80
C ILE A 4 -5.35 -11.06 -14.49
N ALA A 5 -6.00 -10.09 -13.85
CA ALA A 5 -6.80 -10.33 -12.65
C ALA A 5 -8.04 -11.18 -12.92
N SER A 6 -8.65 -11.09 -14.11
CA SER A 6 -9.82 -11.92 -14.45
C SER A 6 -9.44 -13.40 -14.59
N LYS A 7 -8.18 -13.70 -14.98
CA LYS A 7 -7.66 -15.08 -14.99
C LYS A 7 -7.40 -15.61 -13.57
N PHE A 8 -6.94 -14.77 -12.64
CA PHE A 8 -6.78 -15.17 -11.24
C PHE A 8 -8.14 -15.43 -10.56
N ARG A 9 -9.16 -14.60 -10.82
CA ARG A 9 -10.50 -14.75 -10.22
C ARG A 9 -11.28 -15.98 -10.70
N SER A 10 -10.91 -16.61 -11.83
CA SER A 10 -11.64 -17.75 -12.41
C SER A 10 -10.83 -19.06 -12.45
N SER A 11 -9.70 -19.15 -11.76
CA SER A 11 -8.79 -20.29 -11.87
C SER A 11 -8.88 -21.22 -10.65
N ALA A 12 -8.65 -22.51 -10.86
CA ALA A 12 -8.50 -23.52 -9.79
C ALA A 12 -7.39 -23.16 -8.77
N LEU A 13 -6.58 -22.15 -9.07
CA LEU A 13 -5.45 -21.66 -8.29
C LEU A 13 -5.85 -20.97 -6.99
N ILE A 14 -6.96 -20.21 -6.98
CA ILE A 14 -7.40 -19.44 -5.81
C ILE A 14 -8.83 -19.84 -5.46
N SER A 15 -9.04 -20.20 -4.19
CA SER A 15 -10.37 -20.32 -3.59
C SER A 15 -10.62 -19.16 -2.64
N TRP A 16 -11.87 -18.74 -2.47
CA TRP A 16 -12.24 -17.73 -1.47
C TRP A 16 -12.77 -18.43 -0.24
N LYS A 17 -12.15 -18.19 0.92
CA LYS A 17 -12.51 -18.85 2.18
C LYS A 17 -12.91 -17.83 3.24
N SER A 18 -13.88 -18.18 4.07
CA SER A 18 -14.21 -17.40 5.26
C SER A 18 -13.01 -17.41 6.21
N THR A 19 -12.74 -16.24 6.80
CA THR A 19 -11.70 -16.07 7.82
C THR A 19 -12.21 -16.34 9.23
N GLY A 20 -13.52 -16.56 9.40
CA GLY A 20 -14.17 -16.62 10.71
C GLY A 20 -14.26 -15.28 11.45
N LYS A 21 -13.91 -14.18 10.78
CA LYS A 21 -14.02 -12.80 11.29
C LYS A 21 -15.08 -12.04 10.50
N LEU A 22 -15.68 -11.02 11.13
CA LEU A 22 -16.55 -10.06 10.45
C LEU A 22 -15.72 -8.95 9.81
N GLN A 23 -16.21 -8.39 8.72
CA GLN A 23 -15.57 -7.24 8.08
C GLN A 23 -15.54 -6.03 9.03
N GLN A 24 -14.45 -5.29 9.02
CA GLN A 24 -14.28 -4.08 9.82
C GLN A 24 -14.22 -2.83 8.95
N THR A 25 -14.52 -1.70 9.57
CA THR A 25 -14.26 -0.35 9.07
C THR A 25 -13.69 0.51 10.21
N LEU A 26 -13.37 1.76 9.95
CA LEU A 26 -12.93 2.70 10.98
C LEU A 26 -14.11 3.08 11.88
N ALA A 27 -13.89 3.28 13.19
CA ALA A 27 -14.91 3.81 14.09
C ALA A 27 -15.06 5.34 14.01
N GLY A 28 -14.22 6.01 13.22
CA GLY A 28 -14.25 7.45 13.01
C GLY A 28 -13.46 7.88 11.76
N CYS A 29 -13.61 9.13 11.35
CA CYS A 29 -12.89 9.68 10.21
C CYS A 29 -11.44 10.03 10.57
N ILE A 30 -10.52 9.76 9.65
CA ILE A 30 -9.12 10.18 9.71
C ILE A 30 -8.91 11.25 8.66
N GLU A 31 -8.20 12.33 9.00
CA GLU A 31 -7.74 13.33 8.04
C GLU A 31 -6.24 13.58 8.25
N ARG A 32 -5.47 13.53 7.17
CA ARG A 32 -4.04 13.86 7.17
C ARG A 32 -3.66 14.63 5.91
N THR A 33 -2.77 15.59 6.10
CA THR A 33 -2.22 16.43 5.03
C THR A 33 -0.71 16.34 5.09
N GLY A 34 -0.06 16.20 3.95
CA GLY A 34 1.40 16.14 3.88
C GLY A 34 1.92 16.31 2.47
N VAL A 35 3.24 16.35 2.36
CA VAL A 35 3.96 16.42 1.09
C VAL A 35 4.04 15.02 0.49
N ALA A 36 3.84 14.93 -0.82
CA ALA A 36 3.99 13.71 -1.60
C ALA A 36 5.45 13.51 -2.05
N LEU A 37 5.89 12.24 -2.12
CA LEU A 37 7.30 11.89 -2.37
C LEU A 37 7.80 12.34 -3.74
N HIS A 38 7.07 11.98 -4.80
CA HIS A 38 7.55 12.15 -6.17
C HIS A 38 7.16 13.49 -6.77
N SER A 39 5.96 14.00 -6.46
CA SER A 39 5.49 15.29 -6.98
C SER A 39 5.97 16.50 -6.18
N GLY A 40 6.33 16.33 -4.90
CA GLY A 40 6.58 17.43 -3.97
C GLY A 40 5.34 18.30 -3.69
N LYS A 41 4.16 17.91 -4.20
CA LYS A 41 2.90 18.63 -3.96
C LYS A 41 2.33 18.23 -2.60
N VAL A 42 1.57 19.14 -1.99
CA VAL A 42 0.78 18.84 -0.79
C VAL A 42 -0.54 18.19 -1.21
N SER A 43 -0.89 17.09 -0.57
CA SER A 43 -2.19 16.44 -0.70
C SER A 43 -2.82 16.20 0.67
N THR A 44 -4.14 16.14 0.70
CA THR A 44 -4.94 15.81 1.86
C THR A 44 -5.68 14.52 1.60
N VAL A 45 -5.56 13.57 2.52
CA VAL A 45 -6.27 12.29 2.49
C VAL A 45 -7.22 12.23 3.67
N LYS A 46 -8.49 11.92 3.39
CA LYS A 46 -9.51 11.61 4.38
C LYS A 46 -9.98 10.18 4.23
N ILE A 47 -10.00 9.43 5.32
CA ILE A 47 -10.43 8.03 5.34
C ILE A 47 -11.73 7.96 6.13
N TRP A 48 -12.79 7.60 5.43
CA TRP A 48 -14.15 7.54 5.96
C TRP A 48 -14.55 6.08 6.24
N PRO A 49 -15.24 5.81 7.36
CA PRO A 49 -15.93 4.55 7.57
C PRO A 49 -16.87 4.24 6.40
N HIS A 50 -17.05 2.95 6.08
CA HIS A 50 -17.88 2.58 4.94
C HIS A 50 -18.54 1.19 5.06
N PHE A 51 -19.48 0.91 4.16
CA PHE A 51 -20.32 -0.28 4.28
C PHE A 51 -19.53 -1.54 3.97
N ALA A 52 -19.95 -2.64 4.61
CA ALA A 52 -19.42 -3.95 4.33
C ALA A 52 -19.68 -4.37 2.88
N GLY A 53 -18.69 -5.04 2.28
CA GLY A 53 -18.75 -5.53 0.90
C GLY A 53 -18.30 -4.51 -0.16
N GLU A 54 -18.01 -3.27 0.21
CA GLU A 54 -17.54 -2.24 -0.73
C GLU A 54 -16.01 -2.20 -0.84
N GLY A 55 -15.30 -2.75 0.16
CA GLY A 55 -13.85 -2.80 0.19
C GLY A 55 -13.22 -1.41 0.36
N ARG A 56 -11.95 -1.31 -0.06
CA ARG A 56 -11.18 -0.05 -0.06
C ARG A 56 -11.23 0.58 -1.45
N TRP A 57 -11.56 1.85 -1.52
CA TRP A 57 -11.56 2.59 -2.77
C TRP A 57 -11.24 4.06 -2.53
N PHE A 58 -10.69 4.69 -3.56
CA PHE A 58 -10.33 6.10 -3.53
C PHE A 58 -11.39 6.95 -4.21
N ASP A 59 -11.74 8.06 -3.57
CA ASP A 59 -12.51 9.15 -4.15
C ASP A 59 -11.52 10.24 -4.56
N PHE A 60 -11.29 10.37 -5.86
CA PHE A 60 -10.48 11.46 -6.41
C PHE A 60 -11.31 12.21 -7.44
N ARG A 61 -11.49 13.52 -7.25
CA ARG A 61 -12.33 14.37 -8.10
C ARG A 61 -13.76 13.81 -8.26
N SER A 62 -14.35 13.27 -7.19
CA SER A 62 -15.68 12.63 -7.20
C SER A 62 -15.77 11.39 -8.09
N ASN A 63 -14.63 10.77 -8.42
CA ASN A 63 -14.56 9.52 -9.16
C ASN A 63 -14.08 8.40 -8.24
N LEU A 64 -14.82 7.30 -8.25
CA LEU A 64 -14.48 6.10 -7.50
C LEU A 64 -13.43 5.28 -8.25
N ILE A 65 -12.26 5.08 -7.63
CA ILE A 65 -11.16 4.24 -8.12
C ILE A 65 -10.94 3.10 -7.12
N PRO A 66 -11.32 1.85 -7.44
CA PRO A 66 -11.13 0.73 -6.52
C PRO A 66 -9.64 0.47 -6.25
N ALA A 67 -9.29 0.17 -4.99
CA ALA A 67 -7.96 -0.32 -4.64
C ALA A 67 -7.82 -1.80 -5.07
N SER A 68 -7.72 -2.01 -6.38
CA SER A 68 -7.70 -3.34 -7.00
C SER A 68 -6.62 -3.44 -8.05
N ILE A 69 -6.04 -4.63 -8.18
CA ILE A 69 -5.03 -4.96 -9.20
C ILE A 69 -5.50 -4.68 -10.64
N ASP A 70 -6.82 -4.68 -10.89
CA ASP A 70 -7.41 -4.34 -12.17
C ASP A 70 -7.14 -2.89 -12.61
N PHE A 71 -6.85 -2.00 -11.66
CA PHE A 71 -6.56 -0.58 -11.90
C PHE A 71 -5.09 -0.25 -11.69
N VAL A 72 -4.22 -1.23 -11.44
CA VAL A 72 -2.79 -0.96 -11.25
C VAL A 72 -2.15 -0.62 -12.60
N GLU A 73 -1.55 0.56 -12.67
CA GLU A 73 -0.65 0.97 -13.75
C GLU A 73 0.80 0.65 -13.33
N GLN A 74 1.58 0.08 -14.25
CA GLN A 74 3.00 -0.11 -14.02
C GLN A 74 3.70 1.27 -14.03
N SER A 75 4.06 1.74 -12.85
CA SER A 75 4.84 2.96 -12.66
C SER A 75 6.23 2.62 -12.13
N PRO A 76 7.29 3.30 -12.58
CA PRO A 76 8.56 3.27 -11.86
C PRO A 76 8.34 3.75 -10.41
N LEU A 77 9.05 3.13 -9.47
CA LEU A 77 9.26 3.60 -8.09
C LEU A 77 8.04 3.62 -7.14
N CYS A 78 6.80 3.44 -7.62
CA CYS A 78 5.62 3.35 -6.76
C CYS A 78 4.48 2.54 -7.38
N THR A 79 3.50 2.15 -6.56
CA THR A 79 2.23 1.60 -7.07
C THR A 79 1.29 2.74 -7.44
N THR A 80 0.77 2.72 -8.66
CA THR A 80 -0.19 3.71 -9.15
C THR A 80 -1.51 3.05 -9.52
N LEU A 81 -2.62 3.62 -9.08
CA LEU A 81 -3.97 3.28 -9.55
C LEU A 81 -4.39 4.25 -10.64
N LEU A 82 -4.86 3.72 -11.78
CA LEU A 82 -5.35 4.47 -12.92
C LEU A 82 -6.76 4.02 -13.28
N LYS A 83 -7.70 4.96 -13.33
CA LYS A 83 -9.04 4.74 -13.86
C LYS A 83 -9.58 6.00 -14.50
N ASP A 84 -10.18 5.88 -15.68
CA ASP A 84 -10.82 6.99 -16.41
C ASP A 84 -9.91 8.22 -16.60
N GLY A 85 -8.60 7.99 -16.72
CA GLY A 85 -7.58 9.04 -16.91
C GLY A 85 -7.15 9.76 -15.64
N LEU A 86 -7.65 9.34 -14.47
CA LEU A 86 -7.24 9.84 -13.15
C LEU A 86 -6.26 8.86 -12.50
N ARG A 87 -5.17 9.41 -11.94
CA ARG A 87 -4.08 8.66 -11.32
C ARG A 87 -3.96 8.97 -9.84
N ILE A 88 -3.76 7.92 -9.05
CA ILE A 88 -3.42 7.99 -7.63
C ILE A 88 -2.15 7.19 -7.40
N ARG A 89 -1.07 7.87 -7.02
CA ARG A 89 0.27 7.29 -6.86
C ARG A 89 0.62 7.07 -5.40
N THR A 90 1.59 6.19 -5.17
CA THR A 90 2.20 5.94 -3.85
C THR A 90 1.17 5.41 -2.83
N VAL A 91 0.25 4.56 -3.30
CA VAL A 91 -0.85 4.02 -2.47
C VAL A 91 -0.40 2.93 -1.48
N GLU A 92 0.77 2.34 -1.70
CA GLU A 92 1.27 1.14 -1.05
C GLU A 92 1.39 1.25 0.47
N HIS A 93 1.94 2.34 1.02
CA HIS A 93 2.11 2.48 2.47
C HIS A 93 0.78 2.61 3.20
N LEU A 94 -0.15 3.40 2.63
CA LEU A 94 -1.50 3.57 3.16
C LEU A 94 -2.27 2.24 3.09
N LEU A 95 -2.26 1.56 1.94
CA LEU A 95 -2.96 0.28 1.78
C LEU A 95 -2.36 -0.82 2.68
N SER A 96 -1.05 -0.81 2.87
CA SER A 96 -0.36 -1.71 3.80
C SER A 96 -0.82 -1.47 5.25
N ALA A 97 -0.90 -0.20 5.68
CA ALA A 97 -1.42 0.15 7.00
C ALA A 97 -2.88 -0.28 7.19
N LEU A 98 -3.75 -0.01 6.20
CA LEU A 98 -5.16 -0.40 6.26
C LEU A 98 -5.33 -1.92 6.34
N GLU A 99 -4.59 -2.70 5.54
CA GLU A 99 -4.65 -4.17 5.60
C GLU A 99 -4.18 -4.70 6.96
N ALA A 100 -3.02 -4.23 7.42
CA ALA A 100 -2.42 -4.73 8.65
C ALA A 100 -3.19 -4.31 9.91
N SER A 101 -3.88 -3.16 9.87
CA SER A 101 -4.79 -2.72 10.92
C SER A 101 -6.20 -3.32 10.78
N GLY A 102 -6.44 -4.19 9.79
CA GLY A 102 -7.71 -4.89 9.64
C GLY A 102 -8.86 -4.06 9.09
N VAL A 103 -8.59 -2.92 8.44
CA VAL A 103 -9.62 -2.08 7.80
C VAL A 103 -10.03 -2.69 6.46
N ASP A 104 -11.15 -3.39 6.43
CA ASP A 104 -11.65 -4.06 5.22
C ASP A 104 -12.36 -3.08 4.28
N ASN A 105 -13.15 -2.16 4.85
CA ASN A 105 -13.99 -1.22 4.09
C ASN A 105 -13.68 0.22 4.49
N CYS A 106 -13.37 1.07 3.53
CA CYS A 106 -13.31 2.52 3.72
C CYS A 106 -13.34 3.26 2.38
N ARG A 107 -13.82 4.51 2.41
CA ARG A 107 -13.65 5.47 1.33
C ARG A 107 -12.45 6.36 1.63
N ILE A 108 -11.51 6.41 0.70
CA ILE A 108 -10.28 7.19 0.80
C ILE A 108 -10.41 8.40 -0.12
N GLU A 109 -10.91 9.51 0.41
CA GLU A 109 -10.96 10.78 -0.30
C GLU A 109 -9.56 11.38 -0.37
N ILE A 110 -9.12 11.79 -1.55
CA ILE A 110 -7.83 12.43 -1.76
C ILE A 110 -8.00 13.66 -2.65
N ASP A 111 -7.37 14.76 -2.25
CA ASP A 111 -7.35 16.01 -3.01
C ASP A 111 -5.98 16.68 -2.89
N ASN A 112 -5.69 17.59 -3.81
CA ASN A 112 -4.53 18.47 -3.78
C ASN A 112 -4.96 19.91 -4.09
N LEU A 113 -4.02 20.85 -4.00
CA LEU A 113 -4.32 22.27 -4.20
C LEU A 113 -4.67 22.64 -5.66
N ASP A 114 -4.40 21.75 -6.62
CA ASP A 114 -4.59 22.00 -8.04
C ASP A 114 -5.86 21.33 -8.55
N GLY A 115 -6.93 22.10 -8.62
CA GLY A 115 -8.30 21.67 -8.98
C GLY A 115 -8.44 20.95 -10.32
N GLU A 116 -7.47 21.10 -11.22
CA GLU A 116 -7.49 20.51 -12.57
C GLU A 116 -6.54 19.32 -12.71
N ASP A 117 -5.77 19.00 -11.66
CA ASP A 117 -4.80 17.91 -11.70
C ASP A 117 -5.52 16.56 -11.82
N LYS A 118 -5.02 15.74 -12.73
CA LYS A 118 -5.48 14.36 -12.96
C LYS A 118 -4.54 13.34 -12.34
N ASP A 119 -3.45 13.79 -11.73
CA ASP A 119 -2.48 12.96 -11.02
C ASP A 119 -2.40 13.48 -9.57
N VAL A 120 -2.69 12.62 -8.61
CA VAL A 120 -2.54 12.93 -7.20
C VAL A 120 -1.73 11.82 -6.53
N GLU A 121 -1.04 12.18 -5.46
CA GLU A 121 -0.12 11.28 -4.79
C GLU A 121 -0.41 11.30 -3.29
N VAL A 122 -0.45 10.12 -2.68
CA VAL A 122 -0.66 9.96 -1.24
C VAL A 122 0.54 10.58 -0.50
N PRO A 123 0.33 11.35 0.60
CA PRO A 123 1.42 11.92 1.38
C PRO A 123 2.38 10.85 1.89
N ILE A 124 3.69 11.13 1.83
CA ILE A 124 4.72 10.17 2.20
C ILE A 124 5.11 10.21 3.68
N PHE A 125 4.86 11.35 4.35
CA PHE A 125 5.24 11.58 5.74
C PHE A 125 6.71 11.28 6.02
N ASP A 126 7.02 10.41 6.99
CA ASP A 126 8.37 9.96 7.31
C ASP A 126 8.91 8.88 6.35
N GLY A 127 8.14 8.48 5.33
CA GLY A 127 8.52 7.39 4.43
C GLY A 127 8.04 6.02 4.84
N SER A 128 7.37 5.88 5.98
CA SER A 128 6.90 4.62 6.52
C SER A 128 5.36 4.56 6.56
N ALA A 129 4.81 3.45 7.06
CA ALA A 129 3.38 3.29 7.30
C ALA A 129 2.97 3.73 8.72
N ARG A 130 3.92 4.16 9.56
CA ARG A 130 3.72 4.44 10.99
C ARG A 130 2.61 5.44 11.26
N GLU A 131 2.64 6.59 10.58
CA GLU A 131 1.66 7.65 10.82
C GLU A 131 0.23 7.22 10.47
N TRP A 132 0.08 6.36 9.44
CA TRP A 132 -1.22 5.78 9.09
C TRP A 132 -1.71 4.82 10.18
N VAL A 133 -0.84 3.93 10.66
CA VAL A 133 -1.18 2.98 11.73
C VAL A 133 -1.59 3.74 13.00
N GLU A 134 -0.83 4.74 13.41
CA GLU A 134 -1.13 5.56 14.59
C GLU A 134 -2.47 6.31 14.44
N ALA A 135 -2.78 6.79 13.23
CA ALA A 135 -4.06 7.44 12.95
C ALA A 135 -5.24 6.46 13.05
N ILE A 136 -5.08 5.24 12.53
CA ILE A 136 -6.10 4.18 12.57
C ILE A 136 -6.34 3.73 14.02
N GLU A 137 -5.29 3.49 14.79
CA GLU A 137 -5.40 3.11 16.20
C GLU A 137 -6.09 4.19 17.04
N LYS A 138 -5.81 5.46 16.75
CA LYS A 138 -6.42 6.58 17.47
C LYS A 138 -7.94 6.65 17.28
N VAL A 139 -8.44 6.35 16.08
CA VAL A 139 -9.89 6.34 15.82
C VAL A 139 -10.53 5.00 16.21
N GLY A 140 -9.79 3.90 16.15
CA GLY A 140 -10.29 2.56 16.41
C GLY A 140 -11.06 1.96 15.23
N LEU A 141 -11.50 0.71 15.42
CA LEU A 141 -12.26 -0.05 14.44
C LEU A 141 -13.66 -0.35 14.95
N GLU A 142 -14.58 -0.56 14.02
CA GLU A 142 -15.89 -1.11 14.29
C GLU A 142 -16.29 -2.13 13.23
N ILE A 143 -17.29 -2.96 13.55
CA ILE A 143 -17.85 -3.92 12.59
C ILE A 143 -18.55 -3.14 11.49
N ALA A 144 -18.12 -3.35 10.24
CA ALA A 144 -18.79 -2.78 9.09
C ALA A 144 -20.15 -3.48 8.89
N LYS A 145 -21.20 -2.70 8.77
CA LYS A 145 -22.53 -3.18 8.38
C LYS A 145 -22.74 -2.99 6.88
N ASP A 146 -23.49 -3.87 6.24
CA ASP A 146 -23.94 -3.62 4.87
C ASP A 146 -25.02 -2.51 4.83
N SER A 147 -25.47 -2.13 3.63
CA SER A 147 -26.54 -1.13 3.43
C SER A 147 -27.89 -1.49 4.07
N ARG A 148 -28.06 -2.74 4.53
CA ARG A 148 -29.27 -3.25 5.20
C ARG A 148 -29.05 -3.43 6.71
N GLY A 149 -27.88 -3.09 7.24
CA GLY A 149 -27.54 -3.22 8.66
C GLY A 149 -27.06 -4.61 9.08
N ASN A 150 -26.74 -5.51 8.14
CA ASN A 150 -26.26 -6.86 8.46
C ASN A 150 -24.74 -6.91 8.61
N ASP A 151 -24.28 -7.83 9.45
CA ASP A 151 -22.89 -8.23 9.51
C ASP A 151 -22.51 -9.04 8.27
N CYS A 152 -21.27 -8.85 7.79
CA CYS A 152 -20.72 -9.60 6.68
C CYS A 152 -19.44 -10.31 7.11
N GLU A 153 -19.31 -11.59 6.73
CA GLU A 153 -18.06 -12.32 6.94
C GLU A 153 -16.94 -11.75 6.05
N LYS A 154 -15.73 -11.68 6.62
CA LYS A 154 -14.51 -11.41 5.88
C LYS A 154 -14.08 -12.70 5.18
N ILE A 155 -14.01 -12.64 3.85
CA ILE A 155 -13.44 -13.69 3.01
C ILE A 155 -12.03 -13.28 2.57
N ALA A 156 -11.13 -14.26 2.47
CA ALA A 156 -9.77 -14.05 2.00
C ALA A 156 -9.44 -15.04 0.87
N PRO A 157 -8.58 -14.65 -0.10
CA PRO A 157 -8.10 -15.57 -1.11
C PRO A 157 -7.17 -16.61 -0.46
N TYR A 158 -7.40 -17.88 -0.78
CA TYR A 158 -6.60 -19.01 -0.38
C TYR A 158 -5.95 -19.63 -1.61
N LEU A 159 -4.63 -19.72 -1.59
CA LEU A 159 -3.85 -20.32 -2.66
C LEU A 159 -3.93 -21.86 -2.57
N ASN A 160 -4.36 -22.51 -3.64
CA ASN A 160 -4.58 -23.96 -3.67
C ASN A 160 -3.34 -24.74 -4.14
N GLU A 161 -2.47 -24.14 -4.95
CA GLU A 161 -1.24 -24.73 -5.45
C GLU A 161 -0.10 -23.70 -5.50
N PRO A 162 1.18 -24.11 -5.45
CA PRO A 162 2.30 -23.17 -5.51
C PRO A 162 2.33 -22.34 -6.79
N VAL A 163 2.64 -21.05 -6.66
CA VAL A 163 2.86 -20.13 -7.77
C VAL A 163 4.26 -19.58 -7.67
N HIS A 164 4.95 -19.48 -8.80
CA HIS A 164 6.21 -18.77 -8.88
C HIS A 164 6.23 -17.89 -10.12
N PHE A 165 6.92 -16.77 -10.00
CA PHE A 165 7.17 -15.84 -11.09
C PHE A 165 8.62 -15.38 -11.01
N TRP A 166 9.28 -15.32 -12.16
CA TRP A 166 10.66 -14.87 -12.29
C TRP A 166 10.71 -13.76 -13.31
N HIS A 167 11.44 -12.71 -13.00
CA HIS A 167 11.71 -11.61 -13.91
C HIS A 167 13.13 -11.09 -13.70
N ILE A 168 13.98 -11.29 -14.71
CA ILE A 168 15.39 -10.90 -14.68
C ILE A 168 16.10 -11.59 -13.51
N ASP A 169 16.38 -10.87 -12.43
CA ASP A 169 17.07 -11.28 -11.22
C ASP A 169 16.15 -11.37 -9.99
N SER A 170 14.87 -11.03 -10.18
CA SER A 170 13.86 -10.97 -9.13
C SER A 170 12.88 -12.13 -9.25
N PHE A 171 12.38 -12.61 -8.12
CA PHE A 171 11.37 -13.66 -8.09
C PHE A 171 10.35 -13.47 -6.98
N VAL A 172 9.15 -14.03 -7.19
CA VAL A 172 8.11 -14.17 -6.17
C VAL A 172 7.65 -15.62 -6.18
N VAL A 173 7.59 -16.24 -5.01
CA VAL A 173 7.01 -17.58 -4.83
C VAL A 173 5.98 -17.54 -3.72
N ALA A 174 4.82 -18.14 -3.98
CA ALA A 174 3.75 -18.30 -3.02
C ALA A 174 3.39 -19.79 -2.90
N PHE A 175 3.23 -20.26 -1.67
CA PHE A 175 2.85 -21.64 -1.35
C PHE A 175 1.52 -21.66 -0.61
N PRO A 176 0.67 -22.69 -0.82
CA PRO A 176 -0.52 -22.92 0.00
C PRO A 176 -0.17 -22.98 1.49
N SER A 177 -0.82 -22.15 2.29
CA SER A 177 -0.61 -22.11 3.74
C SER A 177 -1.89 -21.69 4.46
N PRO A 178 -2.22 -22.27 5.63
CA PRO A 178 -3.34 -21.82 6.45
C PRO A 178 -3.09 -20.46 7.12
N LYS A 179 -1.85 -19.97 7.12
CA LYS A 179 -1.44 -18.68 7.70
C LYS A 179 -0.66 -17.86 6.69
N VAL A 180 -0.83 -16.54 6.73
CA VAL A 180 -0.04 -15.61 5.91
C VAL A 180 1.34 -15.45 6.53
N HIS A 181 2.35 -15.87 5.79
CA HIS A 181 3.76 -15.72 6.13
C HIS A 181 4.45 -15.04 4.97
N VAL A 182 5.17 -13.96 5.23
CA VAL A 182 5.87 -13.19 4.20
C VAL A 182 7.36 -13.25 4.48
N THR A 183 8.12 -13.62 3.46
CA THR A 183 9.57 -13.56 3.45
C THR A 183 9.99 -12.65 2.31
N PHE A 184 10.79 -11.64 2.60
CA PHE A 184 11.29 -10.68 1.63
C PHE A 184 12.82 -10.70 1.65
N GLY A 185 13.42 -10.75 0.47
CA GLY A 185 14.86 -10.73 0.28
C GLY A 185 15.26 -9.53 -0.57
N ILE A 186 16.38 -8.90 -0.21
CA ILE A 186 17.00 -7.84 -0.98
C ILE A 186 18.46 -8.20 -1.26
N ASP A 187 19.01 -7.69 -2.35
CA ASP A 187 20.44 -7.80 -2.68
C ASP A 187 20.92 -6.48 -3.31
N PHE A 188 21.63 -5.67 -2.53
CA PHE A 188 22.22 -4.39 -2.95
C PHE A 188 23.76 -4.46 -2.86
N PRO A 189 24.45 -5.15 -3.79
CA PRO A 189 25.90 -5.33 -3.73
C PRO A 189 26.67 -4.00 -3.84
N GLN A 190 26.08 -2.99 -4.47
CA GLN A 190 26.65 -1.64 -4.61
C GLN A 190 26.55 -0.78 -3.34
N VAL A 191 25.77 -1.20 -2.36
CA VAL A 191 25.65 -0.54 -1.04
C VAL A 191 25.94 -1.57 0.05
N PRO A 192 27.23 -1.79 0.42
CA PRO A 192 27.63 -2.84 1.36
C PRO A 192 26.91 -2.80 2.72
N ALA A 193 26.48 -1.61 3.17
CA ALA A 193 25.73 -1.44 4.41
C ALA A 193 24.31 -2.05 4.35
N VAL A 194 23.72 -2.13 3.15
CA VAL A 194 22.47 -2.85 2.90
C VAL A 194 22.79 -4.29 2.52
N GLY A 195 23.57 -4.51 1.46
CA GLY A 195 24.02 -5.84 1.05
C GLY A 195 22.86 -6.80 0.76
N CYS A 196 23.07 -8.09 1.05
CA CYS A 196 22.05 -9.12 0.90
C CYS A 196 21.40 -9.43 2.25
N GLN A 197 20.08 -9.25 2.36
CA GLN A 197 19.34 -9.47 3.60
C GLN A 197 18.03 -10.19 3.34
N TRP A 198 17.58 -10.93 4.35
CA TRP A 198 16.29 -11.62 4.36
C TRP A 198 15.54 -11.28 5.64
N PHE A 199 14.27 -10.92 5.50
CA PHE A 199 13.35 -10.72 6.61
C PHE A 199 12.15 -11.65 6.44
N SER A 200 11.70 -12.25 7.54
CA SER A 200 10.60 -13.21 7.52
C SER A 200 9.66 -12.98 8.70
N SER A 201 8.36 -12.88 8.44
CA SER A 201 7.37 -12.58 9.46
C SER A 201 6.02 -13.25 9.19
N SER A 202 5.35 -13.67 10.28
CA SER A 202 3.95 -14.11 10.25
C SER A 202 3.05 -12.92 10.48
N LEU A 203 2.14 -12.64 9.54
CA LEU A 203 1.22 -11.50 9.60
C LEU A 203 -0.04 -11.77 10.43
N SER A 204 -0.02 -12.81 11.26
CA SER A 204 -1.14 -13.17 12.15
C SER A 204 -1.22 -12.33 13.43
N ASP A 205 -0.16 -11.55 13.72
CA ASP A 205 -0.04 -10.73 14.92
C ASP A 205 0.17 -9.27 14.51
N ASP A 206 -0.88 -8.45 14.63
CA ASP A 206 -0.88 -7.01 14.32
C ASP A 206 0.25 -6.28 15.07
N SER A 207 0.64 -6.78 16.24
CA SER A 207 1.69 -6.19 17.06
C SER A 207 3.08 -6.32 16.42
N VAL A 208 3.30 -7.34 15.58
CA VAL A 208 4.55 -7.49 14.80
C VAL A 208 4.60 -6.47 13.69
N TYR A 209 3.52 -6.31 12.92
CA TYR A 209 3.47 -5.30 11.86
C TYR A 209 3.75 -3.91 12.43
N LYS A 210 3.01 -3.51 13.48
CA LYS A 210 3.18 -2.21 14.12
C LYS A 210 4.61 -1.95 14.60
N ARG A 211 5.25 -2.93 15.24
CA ARG A 211 6.58 -2.71 15.86
C ARG A 211 7.74 -2.85 14.89
N GLN A 212 7.64 -3.72 13.88
CA GLN A 212 8.77 -4.11 13.04
C GLN A 212 8.65 -3.67 11.58
N ILE A 213 7.43 -3.53 11.07
CA ILE A 213 7.18 -3.26 9.64
C ILE A 213 6.71 -1.82 9.44
N ALA A 214 5.70 -1.37 10.19
CA ALA A 214 5.13 -0.04 10.07
C ALA A 214 6.16 1.12 10.17
N PRO A 215 7.18 1.08 11.05
CA PRO A 215 8.18 2.16 11.13
C PRO A 215 9.31 2.05 10.11
N ALA A 216 9.36 0.99 9.29
CA ALA A 216 10.38 0.84 8.25
C ALA A 216 10.12 1.86 7.14
N ARG A 217 11.04 2.81 6.99
CA ARG A 217 10.97 3.85 5.96
C ARG A 217 11.38 3.29 4.60
N THR A 218 10.79 3.85 3.54
CA THR A 218 11.32 3.68 2.18
C THR A 218 12.77 4.16 2.10
N PHE A 219 13.53 3.60 1.18
CA PHE A 219 14.92 3.98 0.96
C PHE A 219 15.25 3.97 -0.52
N CYS A 220 16.28 4.70 -0.88
CA CYS A 220 16.81 4.74 -2.24
C CYS A 220 18.32 4.93 -2.22
N ILE A 221 18.97 4.54 -3.31
CA ILE A 221 20.40 4.77 -3.48
C ILE A 221 20.58 6.20 -3.98
N TYR A 222 21.47 6.95 -3.32
CA TYR A 222 21.67 8.37 -3.62
C TYR A 222 22.00 8.63 -5.10
N GLU A 223 22.87 7.81 -5.68
CA GLU A 223 23.26 7.93 -7.08
C GLU A 223 22.08 7.74 -8.06
N GLU A 224 21.08 6.95 -7.70
CA GLU A 224 19.86 6.77 -8.48
C GLU A 224 18.99 8.03 -8.40
N VAL A 225 18.88 8.66 -7.23
CA VAL A 225 18.10 9.89 -7.03
C VAL A 225 18.76 11.12 -7.65
N CYS A 226 20.09 11.26 -7.59
CA CYS A 226 20.79 12.40 -8.19
C CYS A 226 20.57 12.52 -9.70
N CYS A 227 20.45 11.38 -10.39
CA CYS A 227 20.08 11.38 -11.81
C CYS A 227 18.65 11.90 -12.02
N PHE A 228 17.72 11.70 -11.08
CA PHE A 228 16.34 12.21 -11.19
C PHE A 228 16.19 13.68 -10.79
N ILE A 229 16.89 14.15 -9.74
CA ILE A 229 16.85 15.55 -9.28
C ILE A 229 17.30 16.50 -10.40
N LEU A 230 18.31 16.10 -11.19
CA LEU A 230 18.81 16.89 -12.32
C LEU A 230 17.83 16.99 -13.50
N PHE A 231 16.85 16.08 -13.61
CA PHE A 231 15.90 16.02 -14.74
C PHE A 231 14.48 16.51 -14.41
N TYR A 232 14.02 16.41 -13.15
CA TYR A 232 12.60 16.62 -12.81
C TYR A 232 12.29 17.78 -11.84
N SER A 233 13.28 18.59 -11.42
CA SER A 233 13.08 19.78 -10.56
C SER A 233 12.14 19.57 -9.35
N CYS A 234 12.14 18.36 -8.76
CA CYS A 234 11.34 18.06 -7.57
C CYS A 234 12.07 18.54 -6.31
N HIS A 235 11.34 19.18 -5.38
CA HIS A 235 11.83 19.45 -4.03
C HIS A 235 11.75 18.15 -3.23
N TRP A 236 12.89 17.48 -3.08
CA TRP A 236 13.04 16.32 -2.18
C TRP A 236 13.53 16.82 -0.82
N GLU A 237 12.78 16.55 0.25
CA GLU A 237 13.25 16.74 1.62
C GLU A 237 13.73 15.41 2.19
N PHE A 238 14.97 15.37 2.69
CA PHE A 238 15.69 14.16 3.12
C PHE A 238 15.08 13.45 4.34
N HIS A 239 13.99 13.96 4.92
CA HIS A 239 13.35 13.39 6.11
C HIS A 239 12.45 12.17 5.81
N SER A 240 12.04 11.98 4.55
CA SER A 240 10.99 11.01 4.16
C SER A 240 11.50 9.73 3.50
N ALA A 241 12.82 9.54 3.38
CA ALA A 241 13.41 8.31 2.87
C ALA A 241 14.81 8.14 3.46
N SER A 242 15.20 6.92 3.83
CA SER A 242 16.60 6.65 4.18
C SER A 242 17.46 6.67 2.92
N LEU A 243 18.51 7.49 2.93
CA LEU A 243 19.35 7.70 1.76
C LEU A 243 20.71 7.05 1.94
N TRP A 244 21.08 6.18 1.02
CA TRP A 244 22.34 5.43 1.11
C TRP A 244 23.30 5.86 0.02
N ARG A 245 24.53 6.24 0.41
CA ARG A 245 25.67 6.42 -0.49
C ARG A 245 26.69 5.33 -0.18
N LYS A 246 27.49 4.93 -1.18
CA LYS A 246 28.45 3.79 -1.23
C LYS A 246 29.16 3.29 0.05
N CYS A 247 29.21 4.02 1.16
CA CYS A 247 29.69 3.52 2.46
C CYS A 247 28.89 3.99 3.70
N GLU A 248 27.89 4.87 3.60
CA GLU A 248 27.25 5.53 4.77
C GLU A 248 25.77 5.85 4.51
N MET A 249 24.95 5.76 5.56
CA MET A 249 23.60 6.34 5.60
C MET A 249 23.75 7.86 5.71
N LEU A 250 23.05 8.61 4.87
CA LEU A 250 23.17 10.08 4.76
C LEU A 250 22.17 10.84 5.66
N ASP A 251 21.40 10.13 6.50
CA ASP A 251 20.45 10.72 7.45
C ASP A 251 21.10 11.73 8.41
#